data_AF-X0L5F7-F1
#
_entry.id   AF-X0L5F7-F1
#
_cell.length_a   1.000
_cell.length_b   1.000
_cell.length_c   1.000
_cell.angle_alpha   90.00
_cell.angle_beta   90.00
_cell.angle_gamma   90.00
#
_symmetry.space_group_name_H-M   'P 1'
#
loop_
_entity.id
_entity.type
_entity.pdbx_description
1 polymer ?
#
loop_
_entity_poly.entity_id
_entity_poly.type
_entity_poly.pdbx_seq_one_letter_code
_entity_poly.pdbx_strand_id
1 'polypeptide(L)'
;MQVLSTVISRRGLSRLAIGSRAAAASISNSATLRLVSTSLEGTAVTRPAPGSTLHQIRAMSSPAQNELRFKNPRIFVCDIQEKFRHVIHEFDSMYGDLSSFDATQLINLSVLTTQKLLKFANTLSVPVVTTTQTSAKLGPTVSALAQLLPSSPHDKTRFSMSIPSITVDLPQGSEIALVGIESHICITQTALDLRDAGHKVYVIADGVSSCNPREVDIALDRLRAEPGITVTSSESWMYECVGDSQHPAFKGLIGVVKESIADTRKVWQALPPGSKI
;
A
#
# COMPACT_ATOMS: atom_id res chain seq x y z
N MET A 1 21.32 64.70 5.01
CA MET A 1 21.53 64.64 3.54
C MET A 1 21.01 63.26 3.11
N GLN A 2 19.73 63.05 2.77
CA GLN A 2 19.10 63.31 1.45
C GLN A 2 20.05 62.99 0.28
N VAL A 3 19.72 62.06 -0.62
CA VAL A 3 18.93 62.28 -1.87
C VAL A 3 18.51 60.89 -2.44
N LEU A 4 17.20 60.58 -2.53
CA LEU A 4 16.34 60.38 -3.75
C LEU A 4 16.73 59.21 -4.69
N SER A 5 15.91 58.15 -4.84
CA SER A 5 14.67 57.99 -5.66
C SER A 5 14.93 57.66 -7.14
N THR A 6 14.40 56.52 -7.63
CA THR A 6 13.60 56.48 -8.88
C THR A 6 12.65 55.27 -8.93
N VAL A 7 11.38 55.58 -9.18
CA VAL A 7 10.27 54.68 -9.54
C VAL A 7 10.12 54.69 -11.06
N ILE A 8 9.89 53.55 -11.71
CA ILE A 8 9.20 53.49 -13.01
C ILE A 8 8.18 52.34 -13.02
N SER A 9 6.93 52.74 -13.25
CA SER A 9 5.74 51.94 -13.54
C SER A 9 5.50 51.92 -15.05
N ARG A 10 5.04 50.80 -15.64
CA ARG A 10 4.11 50.81 -16.78
C ARG A 10 3.16 49.61 -16.78
N ARG A 11 1.87 49.94 -16.89
CA ARG A 11 0.69 49.09 -17.13
C ARG A 11 0.60 48.69 -18.62
N GLY A 12 -0.15 47.62 -18.90
CA GLY A 12 -0.73 47.34 -20.22
C GLY A 12 -1.87 46.31 -20.15
N LEU A 13 -3.12 46.78 -20.31
CA LEU A 13 -4.36 46.01 -20.43
C LEU A 13 -4.66 45.68 -21.89
N SER A 14 -5.36 44.57 -22.17
CA SER A 14 -6.47 44.53 -23.16
C SER A 14 -7.31 43.25 -23.08
N ARG A 15 -8.59 43.39 -23.48
CA ARG A 15 -9.79 42.58 -23.20
C ARG A 15 -10.31 41.78 -24.42
N LEU A 16 -11.15 40.77 -24.11
CA LEU A 16 -12.40 40.28 -24.77
C LEU A 16 -12.46 39.70 -26.21
N ALA A 17 -13.11 38.52 -26.32
CA ALA A 17 -14.26 38.17 -27.20
C ALA A 17 -14.80 36.79 -26.73
N ILE A 18 -16.02 36.61 -26.18
CA ILE A 18 -17.39 36.51 -26.74
C ILE A 18 -17.53 35.54 -27.93
N GLY A 19 -18.36 34.49 -27.73
CA GLY A 19 -18.87 33.62 -28.80
C GLY A 19 -19.78 32.50 -28.28
N SER A 20 -21.06 32.82 -28.03
CA SER A 20 -22.15 31.87 -27.75
C SER A 20 -22.61 31.14 -29.01
N ARG A 21 -23.06 29.88 -28.87
CA ARG A 21 -24.22 29.35 -29.62
C ARG A 21 -24.81 28.10 -28.95
N ALA A 22 -26.15 28.08 -28.91
CA ALA A 22 -27.03 27.09 -28.32
C ALA A 22 -27.70 26.21 -29.41
N ALA A 23 -28.17 25.02 -29.02
CA ALA A 23 -29.36 24.29 -29.51
C ALA A 23 -29.39 22.90 -28.82
N ALA A 24 -30.32 22.55 -27.92
CA ALA A 24 -31.76 22.26 -28.06
C ALA A 24 -32.08 20.77 -28.35
N ALA A 25 -32.68 20.14 -27.32
CA ALA A 25 -33.76 19.14 -27.29
C ALA A 25 -33.76 17.90 -28.23
N SER A 26 -33.98 16.71 -27.64
CA SER A 26 -35.33 16.11 -27.60
C SER A 26 -35.40 14.86 -26.71
N ILE A 27 -36.59 14.65 -26.16
CA ILE A 27 -37.07 13.56 -25.31
C ILE A 27 -37.67 12.47 -26.22
N SER A 28 -37.48 11.19 -25.91
CA SER A 28 -38.59 10.23 -26.04
C SER A 28 -38.35 8.93 -25.24
N ASN A 29 -39.30 8.65 -24.35
CA ASN A 29 -39.55 7.35 -23.73
C ASN A 29 -39.98 6.31 -24.77
N SER A 30 -39.68 5.03 -24.54
CA SER A 30 -40.76 4.03 -24.42
C SER A 30 -40.27 2.71 -23.86
N ALA A 31 -40.86 2.31 -22.73
CA ALA A 31 -40.83 0.96 -22.21
C ALA A 31 -41.84 0.09 -23.00
N THR A 32 -41.55 -1.18 -23.20
CA THR A 32 -42.60 -2.19 -23.41
C THR A 32 -42.16 -3.53 -22.81
N LEU A 33 -42.77 -3.85 -21.68
CA LEU A 33 -42.90 -5.22 -21.15
C LEU A 33 -43.71 -6.07 -22.14
N ARG A 34 -43.32 -7.33 -22.34
CA ARG A 34 -44.28 -8.41 -22.57
C ARG A 34 -43.97 -9.65 -21.74
N LEU A 35 -45.04 -10.10 -21.11
CA LEU A 35 -45.23 -11.26 -20.25
C LEU A 35 -45.23 -12.59 -21.03
N VAL A 36 -44.71 -13.61 -20.36
CA VAL A 36 -45.33 -14.93 -20.04
C VAL A 36 -45.89 -15.77 -21.20
N SER A 37 -45.40 -17.01 -21.31
CA SER A 37 -46.25 -18.19 -21.18
C SER A 37 -45.46 -19.47 -20.95
N THR A 38 -45.90 -20.18 -19.92
CA THR A 38 -45.63 -21.55 -19.49
C THR A 38 -45.81 -22.60 -20.59
N SER A 39 -45.14 -23.76 -20.48
CA SER A 39 -45.84 -25.05 -20.41
C SER A 39 -44.92 -26.18 -19.97
N LEU A 40 -45.47 -27.00 -19.07
CA LEU A 40 -44.98 -28.25 -18.53
C LEU A 40 -45.28 -29.38 -19.51
N GLU A 41 -44.32 -30.25 -19.80
CA GLU A 41 -44.59 -31.63 -20.20
C GLU A 41 -43.53 -32.55 -19.59
N GLY A 42 -44.00 -33.69 -19.05
CA GLY A 42 -43.22 -34.58 -18.22
C GLY A 42 -42.80 -35.89 -18.88
N THR A 43 -42.31 -36.76 -17.99
CA THR A 43 -42.15 -38.22 -18.10
C THR A 43 -41.08 -38.78 -19.04
N ALA A 44 -39.98 -39.25 -18.44
CA ALA A 44 -39.61 -40.67 -18.45
C ALA A 44 -38.29 -40.86 -17.66
N VAL A 45 -38.37 -41.46 -16.47
CA VAL A 45 -37.18 -41.86 -15.69
C VAL A 45 -36.91 -43.34 -15.98
N THR A 46 -35.83 -43.62 -16.69
CA THR A 46 -35.25 -44.95 -16.87
C THR A 46 -34.30 -45.26 -15.71
N ARG A 47 -34.41 -46.45 -15.10
CA ARG A 47 -33.49 -46.96 -14.06
C ARG A 47 -32.13 -47.33 -14.67
N PRO A 48 -30.99 -46.95 -14.08
CA PRO A 48 -29.71 -47.57 -14.40
C PRO A 48 -29.38 -48.73 -13.44
N ALA A 49 -28.64 -49.71 -13.96
CA ALA A 49 -28.10 -50.88 -13.25
C ALA A 49 -26.88 -50.52 -12.39
N PRO A 50 -26.49 -51.35 -11.38
CA PRO A 50 -25.42 -51.01 -10.45
C PRO A 50 -24.05 -51.36 -11.05
N GLY A 51 -23.17 -50.36 -11.18
CA GLY A 51 -21.79 -50.52 -11.62
C GLY A 51 -20.86 -49.57 -10.88
N SER A 52 -20.07 -50.14 -9.98
CA SER A 52 -18.87 -49.64 -9.28
C SER A 52 -18.52 -48.14 -9.38
N THR A 53 -18.65 -47.41 -8.27
CA THR A 53 -18.00 -46.12 -8.08
C THR A 53 -16.81 -46.29 -7.12
N LEU A 54 -15.60 -46.25 -7.66
CA LEU A 54 -14.39 -45.96 -6.90
C LEU A 54 -14.58 -44.57 -6.28
N HIS A 55 -14.69 -44.53 -4.95
CA HIS A 55 -14.69 -43.29 -4.19
C HIS A 55 -13.33 -42.57 -4.34
N GLN A 56 -13.23 -41.70 -5.33
CA GLN A 56 -12.25 -40.63 -5.32
C GLN A 56 -12.79 -39.55 -4.39
N ILE A 57 -12.49 -39.67 -3.10
CA ILE A 57 -12.72 -38.61 -2.12
C ILE A 57 -11.75 -37.49 -2.49
N ARG A 58 -12.17 -36.60 -3.39
CA ARG A 58 -11.57 -35.27 -3.53
C ARG A 58 -11.92 -34.54 -2.26
N ALA A 59 -10.96 -34.42 -1.34
CA ALA A 59 -11.09 -33.56 -0.18
C ALA A 59 -11.47 -32.15 -0.68
N MET A 60 -12.75 -31.80 -0.54
CA MET A 60 -13.22 -30.44 -0.74
C MET A 60 -12.68 -29.66 0.45
N SER A 61 -11.50 -29.05 0.29
CA SER A 61 -11.00 -28.06 1.23
C SER A 61 -12.09 -27.01 1.43
N SER A 62 -12.55 -26.87 2.67
CA SER A 62 -13.55 -25.88 3.07
C SER A 62 -13.08 -24.48 2.61
N PRO A 63 -13.98 -23.58 2.17
CA PRO A 63 -13.62 -22.19 1.86
C PRO A 63 -12.83 -21.51 2.99
N ALA A 64 -13.09 -21.90 4.25
CA ALA A 64 -12.39 -21.39 5.42
C ALA A 64 -10.92 -21.82 5.54
N GLN A 65 -10.48 -22.87 4.84
CA GLN A 65 -9.07 -23.32 4.85
C GLN A 65 -8.15 -22.51 3.92
N ASN A 66 -8.73 -21.67 3.03
CA ASN A 66 -7.99 -20.85 2.08
C ASN A 66 -8.00 -19.35 2.42
N GLU A 67 -8.74 -18.95 3.44
CA GLU A 67 -8.78 -17.56 3.88
C GLU A 67 -7.56 -17.25 4.76
N LEU A 68 -6.92 -16.11 4.49
CA LEU A 68 -5.84 -15.61 5.34
C LEU A 68 -6.38 -15.32 6.75
N ARG A 69 -5.53 -15.45 7.77
CA ARG A 69 -5.89 -15.18 9.16
C ARG A 69 -6.40 -13.75 9.35
N PHE A 70 -5.80 -12.80 8.63
CA PHE A 70 -6.19 -11.41 8.70
C PHE A 70 -7.46 -11.12 7.92
N LYS A 71 -8.32 -10.26 8.48
CA LYS A 71 -9.53 -9.77 7.84
C LYS A 71 -9.17 -8.67 6.83
N ASN A 72 -9.54 -8.88 5.56
CA ASN A 72 -9.31 -7.93 4.47
C ASN A 72 -7.87 -7.36 4.50
N PRO A 73 -6.82 -8.21 4.45
CA PRO A 73 -5.45 -7.77 4.62
C PRO A 73 -5.06 -6.86 3.45
N ARG A 74 -4.32 -5.78 3.73
CA ARG A 74 -3.82 -4.85 2.69
C ARG A 74 -2.46 -4.31 3.06
N ILE A 75 -1.68 -3.92 2.06
CA ILE A 75 -0.40 -3.24 2.23
C ILE A 75 -0.50 -1.80 1.74
N PHE A 76 -0.13 -0.84 2.59
CA PHE A 76 -0.09 0.58 2.29
C PHE A 76 1.36 1.03 2.16
N VAL A 77 1.74 1.49 0.97
CA VAL A 77 3.07 2.02 0.65
C VAL A 77 3.03 3.54 0.61
N CYS A 78 3.66 4.17 1.59
CA CYS A 78 3.58 5.60 1.84
C CYS A 78 4.80 6.33 1.26
N ASP A 79 4.58 7.09 0.19
CA ASP A 79 5.40 8.23 -0.24
C ASP A 79 6.92 7.96 -0.48
N ILE A 80 7.30 6.73 -0.84
CA ILE A 80 8.70 6.39 -1.17
C ILE A 80 9.07 6.99 -2.55
N GLN A 81 9.47 8.26 -2.59
CA GLN A 81 9.65 9.04 -3.83
C GLN A 81 11.10 9.43 -4.14
N GLU A 82 11.35 9.71 -5.42
CA GLU A 82 12.66 10.04 -6.00
C GLU A 82 13.36 11.27 -5.37
N LYS A 83 12.63 12.29 -4.87
CA LYS A 83 13.32 13.45 -4.26
C LYS A 83 13.80 13.18 -2.84
N PHE A 84 13.23 12.19 -2.17
CA PHE A 84 13.65 11.80 -0.83
C PHE A 84 14.97 11.04 -0.80
N ARG A 85 15.41 10.57 -1.98
CA ARG A 85 16.71 9.94 -2.21
C ARG A 85 17.84 10.67 -1.47
N HIS A 86 18.07 11.94 -1.71
CA HIS A 86 19.28 12.59 -1.17
C HIS A 86 19.10 13.31 0.18
N VAL A 87 17.88 13.29 0.74
CA VAL A 87 17.52 14.09 1.93
C VAL A 87 17.03 13.25 3.09
N ILE A 88 16.51 12.06 2.78
CA ILE A 88 16.39 11.03 3.78
C ILE A 88 17.76 10.37 3.90
N HIS A 89 18.19 10.07 5.13
CA HIS A 89 19.43 9.35 5.39
C HIS A 89 19.51 8.13 4.46
N GLU A 90 20.58 8.09 3.63
CA GLU A 90 21.08 6.92 2.90
C GLU A 90 20.39 6.42 1.61
N PHE A 91 20.74 6.95 0.43
CA PHE A 91 20.15 6.50 -0.84
C PHE A 91 21.11 5.97 -1.92
N ASP A 92 22.28 6.55 -2.13
CA ASP A 92 23.19 6.11 -3.20
C ASP A 92 24.50 5.56 -2.63
N SER A 93 24.72 4.23 -2.75
CA SER A 93 25.95 3.71 -3.36
C SER A 93 25.88 2.19 -3.51
N MET A 94 25.84 1.76 -4.77
CA MET A 94 26.31 0.44 -5.17
C MET A 94 27.75 0.65 -5.67
N TYR A 95 28.68 -0.11 -5.07
CA TYR A 95 30.13 -0.23 -5.35
C TYR A 95 31.08 0.74 -4.62
N GLY A 96 31.85 0.18 -3.67
CA GLY A 96 33.24 0.60 -3.42
C GLY A 96 33.62 1.01 -2.00
N ASP A 97 34.36 0.10 -1.35
CA ASP A 97 35.29 0.26 -0.21
C ASP A 97 34.76 0.44 1.23
N LEU A 98 35.31 -0.40 2.10
CA LEU A 98 34.92 -0.71 3.48
C LEU A 98 35.91 -0.03 4.45
N SER A 99 35.67 1.22 4.87
CA SER A 99 36.45 1.76 6.02
C SER A 99 35.84 2.93 6.80
N SER A 100 34.65 3.43 6.46
CA SER A 100 33.96 4.44 7.26
C SER A 100 32.51 4.02 7.49
N PHE A 101 32.05 4.18 8.74
CA PHE A 101 30.66 4.02 9.15
C PHE A 101 29.85 5.10 8.42
N ASP A 102 29.46 4.78 7.18
CA ASP A 102 28.87 5.74 6.27
C ASP A 102 27.37 5.73 6.45
N ALA A 103 26.87 6.93 6.71
CA ALA A 103 25.50 7.38 6.81
C ALA A 103 24.76 7.26 5.44
N THR A 104 24.99 6.17 4.68
CA THR A 104 24.42 5.85 3.35
C THR A 104 23.70 4.47 3.03
N GLN A 105 23.36 3.56 3.97
CA GLN A 105 22.41 2.37 3.90
C GLN A 105 20.82 2.36 4.18
N LEU A 106 20.10 3.27 4.88
CA LEU A 106 18.75 3.19 5.48
C LEU A 106 17.52 3.34 4.56
N ILE A 107 17.48 4.19 3.52
CA ILE A 107 16.31 4.19 2.58
C ILE A 107 16.27 2.90 1.79
N ASN A 108 17.44 2.41 1.38
CA ASN A 108 17.56 1.10 0.74
C ASN A 108 16.86 0.03 1.58
N LEU A 109 16.82 0.16 2.90
CA LEU A 109 16.11 -0.78 3.76
C LEU A 109 14.59 -0.69 3.62
N SER A 110 14.02 0.51 3.65
CA SER A 110 12.58 0.70 3.42
C SER A 110 12.16 0.20 2.04
N VAL A 111 12.99 0.41 1.01
CA VAL A 111 12.77 -0.08 -0.35
C VAL A 111 12.85 -1.61 -0.39
N LEU A 112 13.89 -2.23 0.17
CA LEU A 112 14.06 -3.69 0.19
C LEU A 112 12.92 -4.39 0.93
N THR A 113 12.50 -3.86 2.08
CA THR A 113 11.35 -4.38 2.82
C THR A 113 10.05 -4.17 2.05
N THR A 114 9.88 -3.02 1.40
CA THR A 114 8.70 -2.78 0.55
C THR A 114 8.68 -3.72 -0.65
N GLN A 115 9.81 -3.99 -1.31
CA GLN A 115 9.91 -4.98 -2.38
C GLN A 115 9.52 -6.38 -1.89
N LYS A 116 9.97 -6.78 -0.70
CA LYS A 116 9.59 -8.04 -0.05
C LYS A 116 8.07 -8.12 0.15
N LEU A 117 7.46 -7.06 0.68
CA LEU A 117 6.01 -6.98 0.88
C LEU A 117 5.23 -6.97 -0.44
N LEU A 118 5.70 -6.25 -1.48
CA LEU A 118 5.06 -6.23 -2.80
C LEU A 118 5.13 -7.59 -3.48
N LYS A 119 6.24 -8.33 -3.35
CA LYS A 119 6.35 -9.71 -3.82
C LYS A 119 5.34 -10.61 -3.11
N PHE A 120 5.29 -10.55 -1.77
CA PHE A 120 4.29 -11.28 -0.98
C PHE A 120 2.86 -10.93 -1.42
N ALA A 121 2.58 -9.64 -1.63
CA ALA A 121 1.30 -9.14 -2.07
C ALA A 121 0.89 -9.75 -3.41
N ASN A 122 1.80 -9.74 -4.38
CA ASN A 122 1.59 -10.35 -5.68
C ASN A 122 1.38 -11.87 -5.58
N THR A 123 2.18 -12.58 -4.78
CA THR A 123 2.08 -14.04 -4.63
C THR A 123 0.75 -14.48 -4.00
N LEU A 124 0.25 -13.71 -3.04
CA LEU A 124 -0.96 -14.05 -2.26
C LEU A 124 -2.19 -13.24 -2.65
N SER A 125 -2.10 -12.40 -3.69
CA SER A 125 -3.17 -11.49 -4.11
C SER A 125 -3.66 -10.56 -2.99
N VAL A 126 -2.75 -10.11 -2.13
CA VAL A 126 -3.06 -9.10 -1.10
C VAL A 126 -3.10 -7.72 -1.75
N PRO A 127 -4.19 -6.94 -1.62
CA PRO A 127 -4.29 -5.61 -2.20
C PRO A 127 -3.21 -4.65 -1.70
N VAL A 128 -2.69 -3.84 -2.62
CA VAL A 128 -1.71 -2.78 -2.34
C VAL A 128 -2.32 -1.41 -2.65
N VAL A 129 -2.11 -0.45 -1.75
CA VAL A 129 -2.40 0.97 -1.99
C VAL A 129 -1.09 1.74 -1.87
N THR A 130 -0.81 2.59 -2.84
CA THR A 130 0.41 3.42 -2.84
C THR A 130 0.04 4.89 -2.95
N THR A 131 0.77 5.75 -2.24
CA THR A 131 0.65 7.20 -2.37
C THR A 131 1.96 7.86 -2.80
N THR A 132 1.83 9.05 -3.35
CA THR A 132 2.91 10.03 -3.43
C THR A 132 2.46 11.31 -2.72
N GLN A 133 3.39 11.99 -2.04
CA GLN A 133 3.18 13.32 -1.50
C GLN A 133 3.59 14.35 -2.56
N THR A 134 2.65 15.16 -3.04
CA THR A 134 2.90 16.27 -3.99
C THR A 134 3.90 15.90 -5.09
N SER A 135 3.61 14.86 -5.87
CA SER A 135 4.51 14.23 -6.85
C SER A 135 5.21 15.22 -7.78
N ALA A 136 4.53 16.29 -8.19
CA ALA A 136 5.12 17.35 -9.01
C ALA A 136 6.33 18.04 -8.36
N LYS A 137 6.39 18.07 -7.01
CA LYS A 137 7.48 18.66 -6.22
C LYS A 137 8.48 17.61 -5.74
N LEU A 138 7.99 16.47 -5.25
CA LEU A 138 8.80 15.44 -4.59
C LEU A 138 9.17 14.26 -5.50
N GLY A 139 8.80 14.33 -6.78
CA GLY A 139 9.09 13.29 -7.77
C GLY A 139 8.14 12.10 -7.68
N PRO A 140 8.24 11.16 -8.62
CA PRO A 140 7.44 9.94 -8.61
C PRO A 140 7.92 8.97 -7.53
N THR A 141 7.18 7.88 -7.30
CA THR A 141 7.67 6.73 -6.54
C THR A 141 8.98 6.21 -7.12
N VAL A 142 9.87 5.71 -6.27
CA VAL A 142 11.18 5.23 -6.72
C VAL A 142 11.07 4.12 -7.76
N SER A 143 11.92 4.16 -8.80
CA SER A 143 11.86 3.21 -9.92
C SER A 143 11.93 1.74 -9.50
N ALA A 144 12.69 1.43 -8.44
CA ALA A 144 12.84 0.09 -7.87
C ALA A 144 11.53 -0.50 -7.30
N LEU A 145 10.55 0.35 -6.97
CA LEU A 145 9.22 -0.04 -6.51
C LEU A 145 8.17 0.14 -7.59
N ALA A 146 8.27 1.19 -8.42
CA ALA A 146 7.28 1.53 -9.43
C ALA A 146 6.95 0.36 -10.38
N GLN A 147 7.94 -0.47 -10.71
CA GLN A 147 7.77 -1.64 -11.57
C GLN A 147 7.00 -2.81 -10.92
N LEU A 148 6.85 -2.79 -9.60
CA LEU A 148 6.19 -3.83 -8.81
C LEU A 148 4.78 -3.43 -8.35
N LEU A 149 4.38 -2.17 -8.58
CA LEU A 149 3.08 -1.67 -8.15
C LEU A 149 1.95 -2.22 -9.05
N PRO A 150 0.83 -2.68 -8.47
CA PRO A 150 -0.30 -3.16 -9.26
C PRO A 150 -1.12 -2.03 -9.90
N SER A 151 -0.95 -0.78 -9.44
CA SER A 151 -1.67 0.40 -9.93
C SER A 151 -0.86 1.68 -9.69
N SER A 152 -1.26 2.76 -10.36
CA SER A 152 -0.65 4.08 -10.18
C SER A 152 -0.85 4.59 -8.74
N PRO A 153 0.16 5.23 -8.12
CA PRO A 153 0.01 5.87 -6.82
C PRO A 153 -1.05 6.97 -6.80
N HIS A 154 -1.73 7.13 -5.66
CA HIS A 154 -2.60 8.26 -5.38
C HIS A 154 -1.76 9.45 -4.93
N ASP A 155 -1.74 10.53 -5.73
CA ASP A 155 -1.04 11.74 -5.34
C ASP A 155 -1.85 12.56 -4.33
N LYS A 156 -1.20 13.04 -3.26
CA LYS A 156 -1.87 13.75 -2.16
C LYS A 156 -1.07 14.93 -1.64
N THR A 157 -1.78 15.86 -1.03
CA THR A 157 -1.21 16.96 -0.22
C THR A 157 -1.36 16.72 1.28
N ARG A 158 -2.35 15.92 1.71
CA ARG A 158 -2.53 15.50 3.10
C ARG A 158 -1.40 14.54 3.48
N PHE A 159 -0.83 14.70 4.67
CA PHE A 159 0.24 13.79 5.13
C PHE A 159 -0.27 12.36 5.30
N SER A 160 -1.43 12.18 5.92
CA SER A 160 -2.09 10.87 6.01
C SER A 160 -2.53 10.34 4.64
N MET A 161 -2.37 9.03 4.40
CA MET A 161 -2.91 8.30 3.24
C MET A 161 -4.44 8.15 3.30
N SER A 162 -5.08 8.49 4.43
CA SER A 162 -6.54 8.46 4.58
C SER A 162 -7.18 9.64 3.83
N ILE A 163 -7.29 9.48 2.51
CA ILE A 163 -7.91 10.43 1.58
C ILE A 163 -9.11 9.78 0.87
N PRO A 164 -10.08 10.57 0.37
CA PRO A 164 -11.31 10.03 -0.22
C PRO A 164 -11.10 8.97 -1.32
N SER A 165 -10.08 9.15 -2.17
CA SER A 165 -9.77 8.20 -3.25
C SER A 165 -9.22 6.85 -2.78
N ILE A 166 -8.87 6.73 -1.50
CA ILE A 166 -8.43 5.48 -0.86
C ILE A 166 -9.52 4.95 0.07
N THR A 167 -10.15 5.81 0.85
CA THR A 167 -11.10 5.40 1.90
C THR A 167 -12.44 4.94 1.36
N VAL A 168 -12.87 5.42 0.18
CA VAL A 168 -14.17 5.04 -0.40
C VAL A 168 -14.27 3.54 -0.68
N ASP A 169 -13.15 2.91 -1.03
CA ASP A 169 -13.07 1.47 -1.36
C ASP A 169 -12.34 0.66 -0.28
N LEU A 170 -12.11 1.23 0.91
CA LEU A 170 -11.42 0.54 2.01
C LEU A 170 -12.44 -0.23 2.87
N PRO A 171 -12.37 -1.58 2.92
CA PRO A 171 -13.32 -2.36 3.71
C PRO A 171 -13.18 -2.10 5.22
N GLN A 172 -14.32 -1.96 5.92
CA GLN A 172 -14.34 -1.73 7.37
C GLN A 172 -13.62 -2.87 8.12
N GLY A 173 -12.76 -2.49 9.07
CA GLY A 173 -12.01 -3.45 9.89
C GLY A 173 -10.91 -4.19 9.13
N SER A 174 -10.43 -3.66 8.00
CA SER A 174 -9.19 -4.12 7.36
C SER A 174 -7.99 -4.16 8.32
N GLU A 175 -7.11 -5.12 8.07
CA GLU A 175 -5.82 -5.30 8.75
C GLU A 175 -4.69 -4.86 7.81
N ILE A 176 -4.06 -3.73 8.14
CA ILE A 176 -3.26 -2.96 7.17
C ILE A 176 -1.79 -2.96 7.60
N ALA A 177 -0.91 -3.52 6.77
CA ALA A 177 0.52 -3.29 6.88
C ALA A 177 0.87 -1.91 6.31
N LEU A 178 1.53 -1.07 7.09
CA LEU A 178 1.93 0.28 6.70
C LEU A 178 3.46 0.39 6.62
N VAL A 179 3.96 0.77 5.45
CA VAL A 179 5.39 0.84 5.10
C VAL A 179 5.69 2.14 4.36
N GLY A 180 6.92 2.65 4.43
CA GLY A 180 7.37 3.86 3.72
C GLY A 180 7.79 5.01 4.62
N ILE A 181 7.63 6.25 4.14
CA ILE A 181 8.22 7.44 4.76
C ILE A 181 7.22 8.61 4.83
N GLU A 182 7.41 9.59 5.72
CA GLU A 182 8.32 9.58 6.87
C GLU A 182 7.62 8.99 8.11
N SER A 183 8.36 8.19 8.90
CA SER A 183 7.87 7.51 10.12
C SER A 183 7.06 8.43 11.03
N HIS A 184 7.61 9.61 11.34
CA HIS A 184 7.04 10.58 12.27
C HIS A 184 5.96 11.51 11.67
N ILE A 185 5.82 11.54 10.34
CA ILE A 185 4.88 12.42 9.64
C ILE A 185 3.77 11.61 8.99
N CYS A 186 3.98 11.14 7.76
CA CYS A 186 2.95 10.50 6.96
C CYS A 186 2.57 9.13 7.52
N ILE A 187 3.54 8.32 7.96
CA ILE A 187 3.27 7.00 8.57
C ILE A 187 2.47 7.16 9.85
N THR A 188 2.95 8.00 10.78
CA THR A 188 2.26 8.23 12.07
C THR A 188 0.84 8.75 11.86
N GLN A 189 0.64 9.80 11.05
CA GLN A 189 -0.70 10.35 10.83
C GLN A 189 -1.62 9.36 10.10
N THR A 190 -1.10 8.56 9.18
CA THR A 190 -1.86 7.50 8.50
C THR A 190 -2.31 6.43 9.49
N ALA A 191 -1.40 5.97 10.37
CA ALA A 191 -1.72 4.93 11.34
C ALA A 191 -2.81 5.37 12.33
N LEU A 192 -2.71 6.61 12.82
CA LEU A 192 -3.71 7.19 13.73
C LEU A 192 -5.08 7.33 13.03
N ASP A 193 -5.12 7.90 11.83
CA ASP A 193 -6.38 8.09 11.10
C ASP A 193 -7.06 6.76 10.73
N LEU A 194 -6.29 5.76 10.30
CA LEU A 194 -6.83 4.43 9.97
C LEU A 194 -7.33 3.70 11.22
N ARG A 195 -6.61 3.80 12.34
CA ARG A 195 -7.06 3.27 13.62
C ARG A 195 -8.37 3.93 14.06
N ASP A 196 -8.44 5.25 14.00
CA ASP A 196 -9.64 6.01 14.41
C ASP A 196 -10.85 5.69 13.51
N ALA A 197 -10.61 5.29 12.26
CA ALA A 197 -11.62 4.75 11.35
C ALA A 197 -12.01 3.28 11.62
N GLY A 198 -11.41 2.63 12.64
CA GLY A 198 -11.74 1.27 13.07
C GLY A 198 -11.00 0.16 12.32
N HIS A 199 -9.87 0.47 11.68
CA HIS A 199 -8.95 -0.52 11.11
C HIS A 199 -7.90 -0.95 12.12
N LYS A 200 -7.32 -2.14 11.93
CA LYS A 200 -6.12 -2.54 12.68
C LYS A 200 -4.89 -2.21 11.85
N VAL A 201 -3.96 -1.46 12.42
CA VAL A 201 -2.78 -1.00 11.71
C VAL A 201 -1.54 -1.69 12.24
N TYR A 202 -0.75 -2.23 11.33
CA TYR A 202 0.54 -2.86 11.59
C TYR A 202 1.62 -2.00 10.96
N VAL A 203 2.35 -1.24 11.77
CA VAL A 203 3.47 -0.41 11.30
C VAL A 203 4.70 -1.31 11.18
N ILE A 204 5.23 -1.40 9.96
CA ILE A 204 6.33 -2.31 9.62
C ILE A 204 7.67 -1.64 9.94
N ALA A 205 8.20 -1.91 11.13
CA ALA A 205 9.38 -1.24 11.69
C ALA A 205 10.62 -1.36 10.78
N ASP A 206 10.83 -2.51 10.16
CA ASP A 206 11.92 -2.76 9.22
C ASP A 206 11.66 -2.21 7.82
N GLY A 207 10.57 -1.47 7.62
CA GLY A 207 10.20 -0.84 6.35
C GLY A 207 9.79 0.63 6.45
N VAL A 208 9.95 1.26 7.61
CA VAL A 208 9.71 2.70 7.78
C VAL A 208 11.01 3.45 8.06
N SER A 209 11.10 4.71 7.60
CA SER A 209 12.28 5.55 7.79
C SER A 209 11.92 7.04 7.84
N SER A 210 12.88 7.89 8.22
CA SER A 210 12.75 9.36 8.30
C SER A 210 14.08 10.03 7.98
N CYS A 211 14.06 11.33 7.64
CA CYS A 211 15.30 12.02 7.28
C CYS A 211 16.31 12.04 8.43
N ASN A 212 15.80 12.29 9.63
CA ASN A 212 16.54 12.19 10.86
C ASN A 212 16.30 10.78 11.46
N PRO A 213 17.34 9.94 11.60
CA PRO A 213 17.18 8.57 12.12
C PRO A 213 16.53 8.51 13.50
N ARG A 214 16.75 9.50 14.38
CA ARG A 214 16.14 9.51 15.72
C ARG A 214 14.62 9.68 15.69
N GLU A 215 14.08 10.28 14.64
CA GLU A 215 12.62 10.41 14.48
C GLU A 215 11.95 9.07 14.24
N VAL A 216 12.69 8.08 13.73
CA VAL A 216 12.16 6.73 13.53
C VAL A 216 11.82 6.09 14.88
N ASP A 217 12.76 6.06 15.82
CA ASP A 217 12.55 5.45 17.13
C ASP A 217 11.46 6.19 17.92
N ILE A 218 11.48 7.53 17.92
CA ILE A 218 10.45 8.34 18.59
C ILE A 218 9.06 8.04 18.02
N ALA A 219 8.93 7.96 16.70
CA ALA A 219 7.66 7.64 16.06
C ALA A 219 7.21 6.21 16.38
N LEU A 220 8.10 5.23 16.32
CA LEU A 220 7.78 3.83 16.62
C LEU A 220 7.39 3.64 18.08
N ASP A 221 8.10 4.26 19.03
CA ASP A 221 7.78 4.19 20.46
C ASP A 221 6.42 4.83 20.77
N ARG A 222 6.15 5.99 20.16
CA ARG A 222 4.82 6.60 20.22
C ARG A 222 3.75 5.66 19.68
N LEU A 223 3.94 5.10 18.48
CA LEU A 223 2.96 4.22 17.83
C LEU A 223 2.74 2.91 18.60
N ARG A 224 3.74 2.38 19.30
CA ARG A 224 3.59 1.23 20.22
C ARG A 224 2.68 1.54 21.40
N ALA A 225 2.68 2.78 21.89
CA ALA A 225 1.87 3.20 23.03
C ALA A 225 0.39 3.45 22.65
N GLU A 226 0.07 3.54 21.36
CA GLU A 226 -1.28 3.80 20.87
C GLU A 226 -2.10 2.49 20.78
N PRO A 227 -3.22 2.36 21.51
CA PRO A 227 -4.07 1.17 21.43
C PRO A 227 -4.60 0.95 20.00
N GLY A 228 -4.59 -0.30 19.52
CA GLY A 228 -5.08 -0.65 18.18
C GLY A 228 -4.06 -0.44 17.04
N ILE A 229 -2.85 0.02 17.38
CA ILE A 229 -1.69 0.04 16.47
C ILE A 229 -0.66 -0.97 16.97
N THR A 230 -0.18 -1.83 16.07
CA THR A 230 0.88 -2.80 16.35
C THR A 230 2.13 -2.39 15.58
N VAL A 231 3.25 -2.19 16.28
CA VAL A 231 4.56 -2.08 15.62
C VAL A 231 5.17 -3.48 15.54
N THR A 232 5.45 -3.95 14.32
CA THR A 232 5.95 -5.31 14.06
C THR A 232 6.97 -5.30 12.90
N SER A 233 7.51 -6.46 12.53
CA SER A 233 8.35 -6.60 11.34
C SER A 233 7.55 -7.13 10.14
N SER A 234 8.08 -6.93 8.95
CA SER A 234 7.51 -7.42 7.70
C SER A 234 7.39 -8.94 7.70
N GLU A 235 8.39 -9.65 8.23
CA GLU A 235 8.36 -11.10 8.35
C GLU A 235 7.27 -11.54 9.33
N SER A 236 7.23 -10.97 10.53
CA SER A 236 6.20 -11.30 11.52
C SER A 236 4.79 -11.07 10.96
N TRP A 237 4.55 -9.93 10.31
CA TRP A 237 3.25 -9.62 9.72
C TRP A 237 2.86 -10.60 8.62
N MET A 238 3.78 -10.95 7.72
CA MET A 238 3.49 -11.91 6.64
C MET A 238 3.15 -13.31 7.18
N TYR A 239 3.88 -13.79 8.20
CA TYR A 239 3.57 -15.07 8.84
C TYR A 239 2.26 -15.03 9.61
N GLU A 240 2.00 -13.95 10.35
CA GLU A 240 0.74 -13.78 11.07
C GLU A 240 -0.44 -13.73 10.09
N CYS A 241 -0.30 -13.03 8.97
CA CYS A 241 -1.30 -12.97 7.90
C CYS A 241 -1.68 -14.37 7.38
N VAL A 242 -0.71 -15.29 7.26
CA VAL A 242 -0.96 -16.67 6.82
C VAL A 242 -1.44 -17.58 7.96
N GLY A 243 -0.94 -17.40 9.18
CA GLY A 243 -1.42 -18.06 10.40
C GLY A 243 -1.00 -19.53 10.60
N ASP A 244 -0.84 -20.32 9.54
CA ASP A 244 -0.48 -21.76 9.63
C ASP A 244 0.48 -22.21 8.52
N SER A 245 1.48 -23.01 8.87
CA SER A 245 2.39 -23.69 7.93
C SER A 245 1.71 -24.70 6.99
N GLN A 246 0.53 -25.21 7.36
CA GLN A 246 -0.30 -26.08 6.53
C GLN A 246 -1.20 -25.28 5.57
N HIS A 247 -1.28 -23.95 5.71
CA HIS A 247 -2.10 -23.11 4.84
C HIS A 247 -1.56 -23.17 3.40
N PRO A 248 -2.40 -23.27 2.36
CA PRO A 248 -1.94 -23.36 0.97
C PRO A 248 -1.03 -22.20 0.52
N ALA A 249 -1.24 -21.01 1.08
CA ALA A 249 -0.42 -19.82 0.81
C ALA A 249 0.99 -19.88 1.42
N PHE A 250 1.26 -20.79 2.36
CA PHE A 250 2.53 -20.87 3.07
C PHE A 250 3.72 -21.06 2.12
N LYS A 251 3.55 -21.87 1.06
CA LYS A 251 4.61 -22.08 0.07
C LYS A 251 5.01 -20.78 -0.64
N GLY A 252 4.04 -19.91 -0.92
CA GLY A 252 4.30 -18.59 -1.50
C GLY A 252 5.05 -17.69 -0.53
N LEU A 253 4.57 -17.62 0.72
CA LEU A 253 5.22 -16.89 1.81
C LEU A 253 6.70 -17.29 2.00
N ILE A 254 6.96 -18.58 2.22
CA ILE A 254 8.33 -19.04 2.52
C ILE A 254 9.28 -18.84 1.33
N GLY A 255 8.78 -18.85 0.10
CA GLY A 255 9.54 -18.50 -1.09
C GLY A 255 10.06 -17.06 -1.03
N VAL A 256 9.16 -16.11 -0.75
CA VAL A 256 9.51 -14.69 -0.59
C VAL A 256 10.52 -14.48 0.54
N VAL A 257 10.31 -15.12 1.69
CA VAL A 257 11.23 -15.01 2.84
C VAL A 257 12.63 -15.51 2.47
N LYS A 258 12.73 -16.68 1.82
CA LYS A 258 14.02 -17.26 1.41
C LYS A 258 14.77 -16.38 0.40
N GLU A 259 14.07 -15.83 -0.59
CA GLU A 259 14.67 -14.93 -1.58
C GLU A 259 15.18 -13.63 -0.94
N SER A 260 14.54 -13.16 0.12
CA SER A 260 14.86 -11.88 0.77
C SER A 260 15.78 -11.99 1.99
N ILE A 261 16.36 -13.16 2.29
CA ILE A 261 17.23 -13.36 3.48
C ILE A 261 18.39 -12.37 3.53
N ALA A 262 19.13 -12.23 2.43
CA ALA A 262 20.31 -11.38 2.39
C ALA A 262 19.95 -9.91 2.60
N ASP A 263 18.87 -9.46 1.97
CA ASP A 263 18.40 -8.08 2.08
C ASP A 263 17.79 -7.78 3.45
N THR A 264 17.04 -8.73 4.01
CA THR A 264 16.51 -8.63 5.38
C THR A 264 17.66 -8.52 6.39
N ARG A 265 18.75 -9.27 6.22
CA ARG A 265 19.93 -9.15 7.09
C ARG A 265 20.56 -7.76 7.00
N LYS A 266 20.70 -7.19 5.80
CA LYS A 266 21.21 -5.81 5.61
C LYS A 266 20.32 -4.80 6.34
N VAL A 267 19.00 -4.94 6.21
CA VAL A 267 18.01 -4.12 6.92
C VAL A 267 18.25 -4.13 8.43
N TRP A 268 18.30 -5.30 9.04
CA TRP A 268 18.46 -5.41 10.49
C TRP A 268 19.82 -4.93 11.02
N GLN A 269 20.88 -5.04 10.23
CA GLN A 269 22.21 -4.57 10.62
C GLN A 269 22.33 -3.05 10.67
N ALA A 270 21.51 -2.36 9.87
CA ALA A 270 21.60 -0.93 9.72
C ALA A 270 20.55 -0.18 10.58
N LEU A 271 19.45 -0.82 10.97
CA LEU A 271 18.50 -0.23 11.91
C LEU A 271 19.21 0.15 13.23
N PRO A 272 18.92 1.34 13.80
CA PRO A 272 19.53 1.77 15.05
C PRO A 272 19.25 0.74 16.16
N PRO A 273 20.19 0.55 17.10
CA PRO A 273 19.98 -0.35 18.23
C PRO A 273 18.71 0.08 18.97
N GLY A 274 17.81 -0.89 19.19
CA GLY A 274 16.47 -0.61 19.71
C GLY A 274 16.46 0.30 20.93
N SER A 275 15.52 1.24 20.93
CA SER A 275 15.19 2.10 22.06
C SER A 275 15.07 1.27 23.35
N LYS A 276 15.77 1.70 24.41
CA LYS A 276 15.69 1.10 25.75
C LYS A 276 14.55 1.71 26.59
N ILE A 277 13.68 2.52 25.97
CA ILE A 277 12.64 3.29 26.65
C ILE A 277 11.49 2.37 27.07
#